data_AF-A0A150LH17-F1
#
_entry.id   AF-A0A150LH17-F1
#
_cell.length_a   1.000
_cell.length_b   1.000
_cell.length_c   1.000
_cell.angle_alpha   90.00
_cell.angle_beta   90.00
_cell.angle_gamma   90.00
#
_symmetry.space_group_name_H-M   'P 1'
#
loop_
_entity.id
_entity.type
_entity.pdbx_description
1 polymer ?
#
loop_
_entity_poly.entity_id
_entity_poly.type
_entity_poly.pdbx_seq_one_letter_code
_entity_poly.pdbx_strand_id
1 'polypeptide(L)'
;MEYVKDNTRYIEEYAEKLVKHYKEEVIEIYKEYIKDTARTSSNRRDYQGVCHKIRRYKKIVGKPKQLELINELIALYRKRPAFLDELGKIKK
;
A
#
# COMPACT_ATOMS: atom_id res chain seq x y z
N MET A 1 -10.88 17.16 -8.93
CA MET A 1 -9.94 16.62 -7.93
C MET A 1 -10.61 16.20 -6.62
N GLU A 2 -11.94 16.28 -6.49
CA GLU A 2 -12.62 16.00 -5.21
C GLU A 2 -13.18 14.56 -5.12
N TYR A 3 -13.40 13.88 -6.24
CA TYR A 3 -14.09 12.59 -6.28
C TYR A 3 -13.24 11.38 -5.84
N VAL A 4 -11.91 11.51 -5.78
CA VAL A 4 -11.00 10.40 -5.44
C VAL A 4 -10.67 10.35 -3.94
N LYS A 5 -10.94 11.44 -3.20
CA LYS A 5 -10.67 11.51 -1.75
C LYS A 5 -11.70 10.76 -0.91
N ASP A 6 -12.96 10.68 -1.36
CA ASP A 6 -14.05 10.11 -0.57
C ASP A 6 -14.13 8.58 -0.61
N ASN A 7 -13.39 7.93 -1.50
CA ASN A 7 -13.45 6.48 -1.65
C ASN A 7 -12.09 5.90 -2.00
N THR A 8 -11.23 5.79 -0.98
CA THR A 8 -9.94 5.08 -1.05
C THR A 8 -10.05 3.64 -1.57
N ARG A 9 -11.25 3.02 -1.53
CA ARG A 9 -11.51 1.69 -2.14
C ARG A 9 -11.39 1.69 -3.67
N TYR A 10 -11.72 2.79 -4.34
CA TYR A 10 -11.64 2.90 -5.80
C TYR A 10 -10.22 3.15 -6.30
N ILE A 11 -9.26 3.49 -5.42
CA ILE A 11 -7.90 3.71 -5.89
C ILE A 11 -7.28 2.45 -6.51
N GLU A 12 -7.71 1.25 -6.08
CA GLU A 12 -7.23 0.02 -6.68
C GLU A 12 -7.74 -0.19 -8.12
N GLU A 13 -8.94 0.30 -8.46
CA GLU A 13 -9.53 0.18 -9.80
C GLU A 13 -9.13 1.33 -10.73
N TYR A 14 -8.99 2.53 -10.19
CA TYR A 14 -8.77 3.74 -10.99
C TYR A 14 -7.31 4.15 -11.07
N ALA A 15 -6.42 3.65 -10.20
CA ALA A 15 -5.00 4.02 -10.25
C ALA A 15 -4.36 3.69 -11.60
N GLU A 16 -4.72 2.57 -12.25
CA GLU A 16 -4.17 2.22 -13.57
C GLU A 16 -4.57 3.23 -14.66
N LYS A 17 -5.78 3.80 -14.57
CA LYS A 17 -6.28 4.81 -15.52
C LYS A 17 -5.75 6.22 -15.19
N LEU A 18 -5.67 6.56 -13.91
CA LEU A 18 -5.29 7.88 -13.42
C LEU A 18 -3.77 8.11 -13.43
N VAL A 19 -2.94 7.06 -13.30
CA VAL A 19 -1.48 7.20 -13.31
C VAL A 19 -0.94 7.78 -14.62
N LYS A 20 -1.71 7.69 -15.72
CA LYS A 20 -1.36 8.29 -17.01
C LYS A 20 -1.32 9.82 -17.00
N HIS A 21 -2.12 10.45 -16.14
CA HIS A 21 -2.26 11.91 -16.09
C HIS A 21 -1.81 12.52 -14.75
N TYR A 22 -1.91 11.77 -13.65
CA TYR A 22 -1.67 12.25 -12.29
C TYR A 22 -0.81 11.28 -11.47
N LYS A 23 0.36 10.92 -12.02
CA LYS A 23 1.23 9.87 -11.47
C LYS A 23 1.62 10.12 -10.01
N GLU A 24 2.05 11.32 -9.65
CA GLU A 24 2.54 11.60 -8.29
C GLU A 24 1.43 11.63 -7.25
N GLU A 25 0.29 12.24 -7.57
CA GLU A 25 -0.85 12.34 -6.65
C GLU A 25 -1.48 10.96 -6.39
N VAL A 26 -1.62 10.13 -7.43
CA VAL A 26 -2.11 8.75 -7.28
C VAL A 26 -1.17 7.93 -6.40
N ILE A 27 0.14 8.13 -6.54
CA ILE A 27 1.15 7.44 -5.72
C ILE A 27 0.95 7.78 -4.24
N GLU A 28 0.80 9.06 -3.92
CA GLU A 28 0.68 9.49 -2.53
C GLU A 28 -0.62 9.01 -1.89
N ILE A 29 -1.74 9.12 -2.60
CA ILE A 29 -3.04 8.64 -2.07
C ILE A 29 -3.01 7.12 -1.88
N TYR A 30 -2.40 6.37 -2.81
CA TYR A 30 -2.28 4.91 -2.67
C TYR A 30 -1.39 4.53 -1.47
N LYS A 31 -0.30 5.29 -1.26
CA LYS A 31 0.61 5.10 -0.13
C LYS A 31 -0.14 5.31 1.20
N GLU A 32 -0.89 6.39 1.32
CA GLU A 32 -1.71 6.68 2.51
C GLU A 32 -2.78 5.61 2.73
N TYR A 33 -3.46 5.15 1.67
CA TYR A 33 -4.43 4.07 1.77
C TYR A 33 -3.83 2.77 2.35
N ILE A 34 -2.61 2.41 1.93
CA ILE A 34 -1.90 1.24 2.48
C ILE A 34 -1.57 1.45 3.95
N LYS A 35 -1.10 2.64 4.34
CA LYS A 35 -0.77 2.96 5.74
C LYS A 35 -2.00 2.91 6.64
N ASP A 36 -3.13 3.46 6.19
CA ASP A 36 -4.39 3.40 6.94
C ASP A 36 -4.87 1.97 7.12
N THR A 37 -4.84 1.17 6.05
CA THR A 37 -5.19 -0.26 6.12
C THR A 37 -4.25 -1.00 7.09
N ALA A 38 -2.94 -0.70 7.07
CA ALA A 38 -1.97 -1.28 7.99
C ALA A 38 -2.23 -0.86 9.44
N ARG A 39 -2.65 0.39 9.67
CA ARG A 39 -2.96 0.92 11.00
C ARG A 39 -4.14 0.18 11.63
N THR A 40 -5.20 -0.06 10.86
CA THR A 40 -6.40 -0.77 11.34
C THR A 40 -6.25 -2.29 11.35
N SER A 41 -5.22 -2.84 10.68
CA SER A 41 -4.96 -4.29 10.67
C SER A 41 -4.50 -4.80 12.03
N SER A 42 -5.04 -5.94 12.46
CA SER A 42 -4.75 -6.52 13.77
C SER A 42 -4.49 -8.03 13.73
N ASN A 43 -4.95 -8.71 12.68
CA ASN A 43 -4.80 -10.15 12.52
C ASN A 43 -4.07 -10.52 11.21
N ARG A 44 -3.72 -11.80 11.08
CA ARG A 44 -2.95 -12.30 9.92
C ARG A 44 -3.67 -12.13 8.59
N ARG A 45 -4.99 -12.27 8.57
CA ARG A 45 -5.80 -12.08 7.37
C ARG A 45 -5.76 -10.61 6.92
N ASP A 46 -5.85 -9.67 7.86
CA ASP A 46 -5.71 -8.25 7.56
C ASP A 46 -4.31 -7.93 6.99
N TYR A 47 -3.25 -8.47 7.60
CA TYR A 47 -1.87 -8.28 7.11
C TYR A 47 -1.67 -8.82 5.69
N GLN A 48 -2.24 -9.98 5.38
CA GLN A 48 -2.25 -10.51 4.00
C GLN A 48 -2.98 -9.58 3.04
N GLY A 49 -4.07 -8.95 3.50
CA GLY A 49 -4.78 -7.90 2.78
C GLY A 49 -3.85 -6.73 2.46
N VAL A 50 -3.14 -6.19 3.45
CA VAL A 50 -2.15 -5.11 3.25
C VAL A 50 -1.08 -5.52 2.24
N CYS A 51 -0.51 -6.72 2.38
CA CYS A 51 0.49 -7.22 1.44
C CYS A 51 -0.05 -7.33 0.00
N HIS A 52 -1.32 -7.68 -0.19
CA HIS A 52 -1.98 -7.67 -1.49
C HIS A 52 -2.01 -6.26 -2.10
N LYS A 53 -2.34 -5.24 -1.29
CA LYS A 53 -2.35 -3.83 -1.73
C LYS A 53 -0.96 -3.37 -2.13
N ILE A 54 0.07 -3.72 -1.37
CA ILE A 54 1.47 -3.40 -1.70
C ILE A 54 1.90 -4.04 -3.03
N ARG A 55 1.45 -5.27 -3.32
CA ARG A 55 1.71 -5.92 -4.62
C ARG A 55 1.04 -5.19 -5.79
N ARG A 56 -0.18 -4.67 -5.59
CA ARG A 56 -0.87 -3.86 -6.60
C ARG A 56 -0.15 -2.51 -6.80
N TYR A 57 0.21 -1.85 -5.71
CA TYR A 57 1.02 -0.63 -5.72
C TYR A 57 2.33 -0.79 -6.52
N LYS A 58 3.05 -1.91 -6.35
CA LYS A 58 4.25 -2.25 -7.15
C LYS A 58 4.01 -2.17 -8.66
N LYS A 59 2.84 -2.62 -9.15
CA LYS A 59 2.53 -2.61 -10.59
C LYS A 59 2.42 -1.19 -11.15
N ILE A 60 2.04 -0.22 -10.31
CA ILE A 60 1.82 1.17 -10.69
C ILE A 60 3.14 1.97 -10.59
N VAL A 61 3.91 1.72 -9.53
CA VAL A 61 5.05 2.57 -9.13
C VAL A 61 6.42 1.95 -9.36
N GLY A 62 6.47 0.65 -9.62
CA GLY A 62 7.69 -0.13 -9.72
C GLY A 62 8.20 -0.64 -8.37
N LYS A 63 9.25 -1.48 -8.46
CA LYS A 63 9.90 -2.13 -7.31
C LYS A 63 10.57 -1.15 -6.32
N PRO A 64 11.24 -0.06 -6.74
CA PRO A 64 11.93 0.83 -5.79
C PRO A 64 10.99 1.46 -4.76
N LYS A 65 9.91 2.12 -5.23
CA LYS A 65 8.90 2.74 -4.36
C LYS A 65 8.14 1.72 -3.51
N GLN A 66 7.96 0.49 -4.01
CA GLN A 66 7.40 -0.60 -3.21
C GLN A 66 8.32 -0.96 -2.02
N LEU A 67 9.63 -1.08 -2.25
CA LEU A 67 10.60 -1.41 -1.20
C LEU A 67 10.70 -0.30 -0.14
N GLU A 68 10.66 0.96 -0.56
CA GLU A 68 10.59 2.10 0.36
C GLU A 68 9.40 1.98 1.32
N LEU A 69 8.19 1.77 0.78
CA LEU A 69 6.98 1.59 1.59
C LEU A 69 7.06 0.37 2.52
N ILE A 70 7.60 -0.76 2.05
CA ILE A 70 7.79 -1.95 2.90
C ILE A 70 8.75 -1.63 4.04
N ASN A 71 9.86 -0.96 3.78
CA ASN A 71 10.84 -0.60 4.82
C ASN A 71 10.26 0.40 5.83
N GLU A 72 9.45 1.37 5.39
CA GLU A 72 8.69 2.27 6.27
C GLU A 72 7.76 1.48 7.20
N LEU A 73 6.98 0.54 6.66
CA LEU A 73 6.05 -0.28 7.45
C LEU A 73 6.78 -1.21 8.43
N ILE A 74 7.91 -1.81 8.01
CA ILE A 74 8.76 -2.61 8.90
C ILE A 74 9.28 -1.75 10.06
N ALA A 75 9.71 -0.52 9.78
CA ALA A 75 10.19 0.40 10.81
C ALA A 75 9.08 0.84 11.77
N LEU A 76 7.88 1.08 11.25
CA LEU A 76 6.71 1.52 12.04
C LEU A 76 6.13 0.41 12.91
N TYR A 77 6.09 -0.83 12.42
CA TYR A 77 5.41 -1.95 13.07
C TYR A 77 6.36 -3.02 13.63
N ARG A 78 7.55 -2.62 14.11
CA ARG A 78 8.57 -3.53 14.68
C ARG A 78 8.06 -4.48 15.76
N LYS A 79 7.01 -4.09 16.50
CA LYS A 79 6.39 -4.88 17.57
C LYS A 79 5.30 -5.86 17.10
N ARG A 80 5.09 -5.99 15.77
CA ARG A 80 4.07 -6.87 15.17
C ARG A 80 4.75 -7.99 14.35
N PRO A 81 5.31 -9.04 14.98
CA PRO A 81 6.12 -10.05 14.29
C PRO A 81 5.36 -10.74 13.15
N ALA A 82 4.10 -11.10 13.36
CA ALA A 82 3.26 -11.69 12.31
C ALA A 82 3.08 -10.77 11.09
N PHE A 83 3.07 -9.45 11.28
CA PHE A 83 3.01 -8.52 10.16
C PHE A 83 4.36 -8.42 9.44
N LEU A 84 5.46 -8.37 10.20
CA LEU A 84 6.82 -8.38 9.64
C LEU A 84 7.06 -9.63 8.78
N ASP A 85 6.58 -10.80 9.21
CA ASP A 85 6.65 -12.05 8.44
C ASP A 85 5.93 -11.92 7.09
N GLU A 86 4.72 -11.37 7.08
CA GLU A 86 3.97 -11.17 5.84
C GLU A 86 4.65 -10.14 4.91
N LEU A 87 5.22 -9.07 5.46
CA LEU A 87 6.00 -8.08 4.71
C LEU A 87 7.28 -8.68 4.13
N GLY A 88 7.97 -9.54 4.90
CA GLY A 88 9.18 -10.24 4.46
C GLY A 88 8.95 -11.13 3.23
N LYS A 89 7.77 -11.74 3.11
CA LYS A 89 7.40 -12.55 1.95
C LYS A 89 7.31 -11.75 0.64
N ILE A 90 6.97 -10.46 0.72
CA ILE A 90 6.75 -9.61 -0.47
C ILE A 90 7.90 -8.65 -0.78
N LYS A 91 8.92 -8.59 0.07
CA LYS A 91 10.11 -7.76 -0.10
C LYS A 91 11.07 -8.26 -1.21
N LYS A 92 10.89 -9.49 -1.69
CA LYS A 92 11.78 -10.12 -2.69
C LYS A 92 11.67 -9.50 -4.09
#